data_AF-A0A6N3BSS7-F1
#
_entry.id   AF-A0A6N3BSS7-F1
#
_cell.length_a   1.000
_cell.length_b   1.000
_cell.length_c   1.000
_cell.angle_alpha   90.00
_cell.angle_beta   90.00
_cell.angle_gamma   90.00
#
_symmetry.space_group_name_H-M   'P 1'
#
loop_
_entity.id
_entity.type
_entity.pdbx_description
1 polymer ?
#
loop_
_entity_poly.entity_id
_entity_poly.type
_entity_poly.pdbx_seq_one_letter_code
_entity_poly.pdbx_strand_id
1 'polypeptide(L)'
;MLNLILCVLILVALAVVMLRIPTRWRNRGKANADGLRKISLTSKTFRPGKGGQLLPTDYYFDRDNFYIVQLEKKTQVPLASISQVEREAIKVNNRSFWIVTYQHNGETKQARFRHNFTLFNTAFADFLDAVQVANPQASVRKFTAFTV
;
A
#
# COMPACT_ATOMS: atom_id res chain seq x y z
N MET A 1 -40.31 -26.75 -12.16
CA MET A 1 -39.29 -27.62 -11.52
C MET A 1 -37.96 -27.61 -12.28
N LEU A 2 -37.96 -27.70 -13.61
CA LEU A 2 -36.74 -27.70 -14.45
C LEU A 2 -35.88 -26.42 -14.31
N ASN A 3 -36.50 -25.22 -14.25
CA ASN A 3 -35.77 -23.95 -14.12
C ASN A 3 -35.02 -23.80 -12.80
N LEU A 4 -35.56 -24.36 -11.71
CA LEU A 4 -34.93 -24.27 -10.39
C LEU A 4 -33.64 -25.11 -10.34
N ILE A 5 -33.69 -26.30 -10.93
CA ILE A 5 -32.55 -27.22 -11.03
C ILE A 5 -31.46 -26.60 -11.93
N LEU A 6 -31.85 -25.94 -13.02
CA LEU A 6 -30.92 -25.24 -13.91
C LEU A 6 -30.22 -24.06 -13.19
N CYS A 7 -30.95 -23.28 -12.40
CA CYS A 7 -30.36 -22.20 -11.59
C CYS A 7 -29.34 -22.73 -10.57
N VAL A 8 -29.65 -23.85 -9.92
CA VAL A 8 -28.74 -24.47 -8.94
C VAL A 8 -27.47 -24.97 -9.63
N LEU A 9 -27.58 -25.58 -10.81
CA LEU A 9 -26.42 -26.04 -11.58
C LEU A 9 -25.51 -24.88 -12.03
N ILE A 10 -26.09 -23.74 -12.44
CA ILE A 10 -25.32 -22.55 -12.80
C ILE A 10 -24.57 -21.99 -11.60
N LEU A 11 -25.19 -21.94 -10.42
CA LEU A 11 -24.54 -21.46 -9.19
C LEU A 11 -23.38 -22.36 -8.76
N VAL A 12 -23.56 -23.69 -8.85
CA VAL A 12 -22.49 -24.64 -8.52
C VAL A 12 -21.33 -24.55 -9.53
N ALA A 13 -21.63 -24.38 -10.82
CA ALA A 13 -20.62 -24.15 -11.85
C ALA A 13 -19.81 -22.86 -11.58
N LEU A 14 -20.48 -21.75 -11.20
CA LEU A 14 -19.81 -20.49 -10.84
C LEU A 14 -18.93 -20.63 -9.59
N ALA A 15 -19.38 -21.38 -8.59
CA ALA A 15 -18.59 -21.63 -7.37
C ALA A 15 -17.33 -22.45 -7.65
N VAL A 16 -17.43 -23.49 -8.49
CA VAL A 16 -16.27 -24.30 -8.91
C VAL A 16 -15.32 -23.49 -9.79
N VAL A 17 -15.84 -22.64 -10.67
CA VAL A 17 -15.03 -21.68 -11.45
C VAL A 17 -14.28 -20.72 -10.52
N MET A 18 -14.94 -20.16 -9.49
CA MET A 18 -14.30 -19.31 -8.46
C MET A 18 -13.18 -20.03 -7.71
N LEU A 19 -13.38 -21.30 -7.33
CA LEU A 19 -12.38 -22.13 -6.64
C LEU A 19 -11.22 -22.58 -7.53
N ARG A 20 -11.42 -22.62 -8.86
CA ARG A 20 -10.38 -22.92 -9.88
C ARG A 20 -9.66 -21.68 -10.39
N ILE A 21 -10.07 -20.46 -10.00
CA ILE A 21 -9.28 -19.26 -10.25
C ILE A 21 -7.93 -19.51 -9.57
N PRO A 22 -6.82 -19.58 -10.33
CA PRO A 22 -5.53 -19.87 -9.75
C PRO A 22 -5.29 -18.79 -8.71
N THR A 23 -4.88 -19.25 -7.53
CA THR A 23 -4.41 -18.44 -6.41
C THR A 23 -3.71 -17.17 -6.91
N ARG A 24 -2.93 -17.23 -7.99
CA ARG A 24 -2.36 -16.15 -8.84
C ARG A 24 -3.18 -14.91 -9.23
N TRP A 25 -4.48 -14.77 -8.95
CA TRP A 25 -5.05 -13.41 -8.77
C TRP A 25 -4.38 -12.68 -7.57
N ARG A 26 -3.59 -13.41 -6.77
CA ARG A 26 -2.53 -13.07 -5.77
C ARG A 26 -1.37 -12.17 -6.24
N ASN A 27 -1.25 -11.76 -7.50
CA ASN A 27 -0.17 -10.88 -7.98
C ASN A 27 -0.64 -9.44 -8.32
N ARG A 28 -1.69 -8.93 -7.67
CA ARG A 28 -2.30 -7.62 -8.01
C ARG A 28 -1.57 -6.42 -7.40
N GLY A 29 -0.50 -6.08 -8.09
CA GLY A 29 0.21 -4.81 -8.05
C GLY A 29 1.53 -5.11 -8.73
N LYS A 30 1.64 -4.83 -10.04
CA LYS A 30 2.85 -5.10 -10.83
C LYS A 30 4.04 -4.56 -10.03
N ALA A 31 4.84 -5.48 -9.49
CA ALA A 31 6.18 -5.13 -9.07
C ALA A 31 6.87 -4.59 -10.33
N ASN A 32 7.57 -3.46 -10.22
CA ASN A 32 8.46 -3.02 -11.29
C ASN A 32 9.52 -4.10 -11.56
N ALA A 33 10.27 -3.98 -12.66
CA ALA A 33 11.34 -4.94 -13.00
C ALA A 33 12.30 -5.25 -11.83
N ASP A 34 12.43 -4.31 -10.89
CA ASP A 34 13.25 -4.40 -9.67
C ASP A 34 12.57 -5.13 -8.49
N GLY A 35 11.37 -5.70 -8.64
CA GLY A 35 10.62 -6.35 -7.56
C GLY A 35 9.87 -5.38 -6.61
N LEU A 36 10.01 -4.07 -6.83
CA LEU A 36 9.41 -3.02 -5.99
C LEU A 36 7.95 -2.76 -6.34
N ARG A 37 7.08 -2.71 -5.33
CA ARG A 37 5.66 -2.42 -5.51
C ARG A 37 5.37 -0.98 -5.09
N LYS A 38 4.86 -0.16 -6.02
CA LYS A 38 4.51 1.24 -5.73
C LYS A 38 3.26 1.29 -4.87
N ILE A 39 3.30 2.03 -3.77
CA ILE A 39 2.17 2.13 -2.83
C ILE A 39 1.56 3.54 -2.76
N SER A 40 2.19 4.54 -3.38
CA SER A 40 1.71 5.91 -3.40
C SER A 40 1.30 6.39 -4.78
N LEU A 41 0.45 7.42 -4.80
CA LEU A 41 0.40 8.39 -5.89
C LEU A 41 1.64 9.29 -5.80
N THR A 42 2.10 9.83 -6.93
CA THR A 42 3.21 10.77 -6.94
C THR A 42 2.84 12.01 -6.14
N SER A 43 3.59 12.25 -5.07
CA SER A 43 3.36 13.34 -4.13
C SER A 43 4.51 14.34 -4.24
N LYS A 44 4.29 15.59 -3.89
CA LYS A 44 5.37 16.58 -3.84
C LYS A 44 5.78 16.76 -2.38
N THR A 45 7.01 16.38 -2.04
CA THR A 45 7.54 16.49 -0.68
C THR A 45 8.66 17.51 -0.64
N PHE A 46 8.72 18.28 0.44
CA PHE A 46 9.75 19.29 0.65
C PHE A 46 11.10 18.63 0.91
N ARG A 47 12.14 19.07 0.21
CA ARG A 47 13.52 18.63 0.44
C ARG A 47 14.35 19.77 1.03
N PRO A 48 14.82 19.64 2.29
CA PRO A 48 15.79 20.56 2.86
C PRO A 48 17.09 20.53 2.04
N GLY A 49 17.65 21.70 1.70
CA GLY A 49 18.97 21.83 1.06
C GLY A 49 19.00 22.10 -0.45
N LYS A 50 17.86 22.10 -1.17
CA LYS A 50 17.77 22.57 -2.57
C LYS A 50 16.75 23.72 -2.70
N GLY A 51 16.99 24.82 -1.99
CA GLY A 51 16.17 26.05 -2.10
C GLY A 51 14.69 25.88 -1.71
N GLY A 52 14.35 24.86 -0.92
CA GLY A 52 12.98 24.61 -0.49
C GLY A 52 12.05 24.09 -1.58
N GLN A 53 12.58 23.52 -2.66
CA GLN A 53 11.77 23.03 -3.76
C GLN A 53 10.97 21.78 -3.38
N LEU A 54 9.71 21.76 -3.81
CA LEU A 54 8.81 20.61 -3.69
C LEU A 54 9.12 19.60 -4.81
N LEU A 55 9.70 18.47 -4.44
CA LEU A 55 10.16 17.45 -5.39
C LEU A 55 9.17 16.28 -5.48
N PRO A 56 8.97 15.70 -6.68
CA PRO A 56 8.18 14.49 -6.83
C PRO A 56 8.82 13.36 -6.01
N THR A 57 8.00 12.75 -5.16
CA THR A 57 8.34 11.69 -4.23
C THR A 57 7.36 10.55 -4.41
N ASP A 58 7.93 9.38 -4.70
CA ASP A 58 7.21 8.13 -4.84
C ASP A 58 7.65 7.15 -3.75
N TYR A 59 6.69 6.36 -3.29
CA TYR A 59 6.90 5.40 -2.21
C TYR A 59 6.63 3.98 -2.72
N TYR A 60 7.56 3.09 -2.38
CA TYR A 60 7.56 1.70 -2.78
C TYR A 60 7.83 0.81 -1.57
N PHE A 61 7.49 -0.47 -1.67
CA PHE A 61 7.93 -1.47 -0.70
C PHE A 61 8.29 -2.79 -1.39
N ASP A 62 9.09 -3.59 -0.70
CA ASP A 62 9.33 -5.01 -0.97
C ASP A 62 9.03 -5.85 0.27
N ARG A 63 9.62 -7.05 0.38
CA ARG A 63 9.36 -7.95 1.52
C ARG A 63 9.88 -7.41 2.85
N ASP A 64 10.98 -6.66 2.84
CA ASP A 64 11.75 -6.34 4.05
C ASP A 64 11.89 -4.82 4.25
N ASN A 65 11.69 -4.03 3.20
CA ASN A 65 12.02 -2.61 3.17
C ASN A 65 10.92 -1.74 2.55
N PHE A 66 10.82 -0.55 3.11
CA PHE A 66 10.12 0.61 2.57
C PHE A 66 11.12 1.54 1.89
N TYR A 67 10.74 2.06 0.73
CA TYR A 67 11.60 2.93 -0.08
C TYR A 67 10.93 4.26 -0.36
N ILE A 68 11.74 5.31 -0.22
CA ILE A 68 11.39 6.68 -0.56
C ILE A 68 12.26 7.09 -1.75
N VAL A 69 11.64 7.29 -2.91
CA VAL A 69 12.35 7.65 -4.15
C VAL A 69 12.06 9.11 -4.48
N GLN A 70 13.10 9.93 -4.49
CA GLN A 70 13.07 11.36 -4.79
C GLN A 70 14.10 11.71 -5.87
N LEU A 71 13.62 11.95 -7.09
CA LEU A 71 14.48 12.04 -8.30
C LEU A 71 15.45 10.84 -8.38
N GLU A 72 16.72 11.06 -8.04
CA GLU A 72 17.82 10.09 -8.13
C GLU A 72 18.19 9.51 -6.76
N LYS A 73 17.63 10.04 -5.66
CA LYS A 73 17.89 9.54 -4.32
C LYS A 73 16.86 8.51 -3.92
N LYS A 74 17.31 7.29 -3.63
CA LYS A 74 16.52 6.21 -3.03
C LYS A 74 16.95 6.04 -1.57
N THR A 75 16.05 6.32 -0.64
CA THR A 75 16.23 6.03 0.78
C THR A 75 15.56 4.71 1.11
N GLN A 76 16.30 3.80 1.72
CA GLN A 76 15.80 2.50 2.19
C GLN A 76 15.56 2.54 3.70
N VAL A 77 14.43 2.00 4.13
CA VAL A 77 13.99 1.95 5.52
C VAL A 77 13.48 0.53 5.80
N PRO A 78 14.03 -0.21 6.77
CA PRO A 78 13.51 -1.52 7.13
C PRO A 78 12.04 -1.44 7.60
N LEU A 79 11.19 -2.38 7.20
CA LEU A 79 9.79 -2.39 7.65
C LEU A 79 9.68 -2.51 9.19
N ALA A 80 10.62 -3.22 9.81
CA ALA A 80 10.69 -3.37 11.26
C ALA A 80 10.95 -2.03 12.00
N SER A 81 11.53 -1.03 11.33
CA SER A 81 11.77 0.29 11.96
C SER A 81 10.57 1.23 11.88
N ILE A 82 9.49 0.82 11.21
CA ILE A 82 8.24 1.57 11.15
C ILE A 82 7.50 1.33 12.48
N SER A 83 7.19 2.43 13.17
CA SER A 83 6.48 2.40 14.46
C SER A 83 4.99 2.66 14.32
N GLN A 84 4.58 3.41 13.31
CA GLN A 84 3.18 3.80 13.14
C GLN A 84 2.84 4.05 11.67
N VAL A 85 1.66 3.59 11.26
CA VAL A 85 1.07 3.90 9.95
C VAL A 85 -0.37 4.34 10.15
N GLU A 86 -0.66 5.61 9.87
CA GLU A 86 -1.96 6.19 10.15
C GLU A 86 -2.54 6.99 8.99
N ARG A 87 -3.86 7.07 8.96
CA ARG A 87 -4.61 7.93 8.07
C ARG A 87 -4.78 9.30 8.72
N GLU A 88 -4.39 10.35 8.01
CA GLU A 88 -4.59 11.73 8.42
C GLU A 88 -6.09 12.09 8.41
N ALA A 89 -6.54 12.81 9.43
CA ALA A 89 -7.93 13.24 9.58
C ALA A 89 -8.34 14.26 8.50
N ILE A 90 -7.41 15.15 8.11
CA ILE A 90 -7.65 16.17 7.10
C ILE A 90 -7.73 15.52 5.73
N LYS A 91 -8.87 15.69 5.06
CA LYS A 91 -9.10 15.26 3.68
C LYS A 91 -8.86 16.45 2.73
N VAL A 92 -8.17 16.21 1.63
CA VAL A 92 -8.05 17.17 0.52
C VAL A 92 -8.63 16.53 -0.73
N ASN A 93 -9.63 17.16 -1.34
CA ASN A 93 -10.37 16.60 -2.48
C ASN A 93 -10.92 15.18 -2.18
N ASN A 94 -11.55 15.01 -1.01
CA ASN A 94 -12.08 13.75 -0.52
C ASN A 94 -11.05 12.58 -0.43
N ARG A 95 -9.75 12.89 -0.36
CA ARG A 95 -8.67 11.91 -0.15
C ARG A 95 -7.85 12.28 1.07
N SER A 96 -7.72 11.34 2.01
CA SER A 96 -6.81 11.48 3.14
C SER A 96 -5.36 11.17 2.72
N PHE A 97 -4.41 11.81 3.38
CA PHE A 97 -3.04 11.34 3.35
C PHE A 97 -2.84 10.21 4.37
N TRP A 98 -1.79 9.45 4.15
CA TRP A 98 -1.26 8.48 5.08
C TRP A 98 0.11 8.94 5.53
N ILE A 99 0.38 8.71 6.81
CA ILE A 99 1.63 9.06 7.47
C ILE A 99 2.27 7.76 7.95
N VAL A 100 3.51 7.53 7.52
CA VAL A 100 4.35 6.42 7.96
C VAL A 100 5.45 7.01 8.83
N THR A 101 5.43 6.69 10.13
CA THR A 101 6.44 7.08 11.11
C THR A 101 7.47 5.96 11.23
N TYR A 102 8.74 6.29 11.07
CA TYR A 102 9.83 5.32 11.09
C TYR A 102 11.08 5.88 11.78
N GLN A 103 11.90 4.99 12.32
CA GLN A 103 13.23 5.34 12.80
C GLN A 103 14.26 5.22 11.66
N HIS A 104 15.09 6.24 11.51
CA HIS A 104 16.20 6.24 10.55
C HIS A 104 17.37 7.06 11.10
N ASN A 105 18.54 6.42 11.23
CA ASN A 105 19.76 7.01 11.80
C ASN A 105 19.56 7.61 13.21
N GLY A 106 18.79 6.95 14.06
CA GLY A 106 18.50 7.41 15.42
C GLY A 106 17.47 8.54 15.53
N GLU A 107 16.95 9.02 14.40
CA GLU A 107 15.91 10.05 14.35
C GLU A 107 14.57 9.45 13.93
N THR A 108 13.50 9.93 14.56
CA THR A 108 12.12 9.64 14.12
C THR A 108 11.75 10.52 12.95
N LYS A 109 11.37 9.90 11.83
CA LYS A 109 10.98 10.59 10.59
C LYS A 109 9.58 10.17 10.17
N GLN A 110 8.95 11.03 9.39
CA GLN A 110 7.60 10.80 8.87
C GLN A 110 7.58 10.95 7.35
N ALA A 111 6.95 9.99 6.69
CA ALA A 111 6.64 10.03 5.28
C ALA A 111 5.13 10.25 5.10
N ARG A 112 4.74 11.35 4.45
CA ARG A 112 3.34 11.69 4.18
C ARG A 112 3.05 11.54 2.69
N PHE A 113 2.07 10.71 2.35
CA PHE A 113 1.69 10.46 0.96
C PHE A 113 0.23 10.04 0.79
N ARG A 114 -0.26 10.04 -0.44
CA ARG A 114 -1.57 9.45 -0.78
C ARG A 114 -1.34 8.05 -1.31
N HIS A 115 -2.07 7.07 -0.81
CA HIS A 115 -2.00 5.70 -1.33
C HIS A 115 -2.53 5.61 -2.76
N ASN A 116 -2.06 4.62 -3.52
CA ASN A 116 -2.55 4.30 -4.87
C ASN A 116 -3.51 3.09 -4.91
N PHE A 117 -4.06 2.72 -3.75
CA PHE A 117 -4.99 1.58 -3.64
C PHE A 117 -6.16 1.72 -4.61
N THR A 118 -6.43 0.65 -5.33
CA THR A 118 -7.64 0.45 -6.15
C THR A 118 -8.04 -1.02 -6.07
N LEU A 119 -9.19 -1.42 -6.61
CA LEU A 119 -9.59 -2.84 -6.72
C LEU A 119 -8.57 -3.71 -7.48
N PHE A 120 -7.65 -3.08 -8.22
CA PHE A 120 -6.63 -3.75 -9.02
C PHE A 120 -5.20 -3.53 -8.50
N ASN A 121 -5.03 -2.70 -7.46
CA ASN A 121 -3.75 -2.43 -6.83
C ASN A 121 -3.90 -2.53 -5.31
N THR A 122 -3.55 -3.70 -4.77
CA THR A 122 -3.59 -3.99 -3.33
C THR A 122 -2.25 -3.70 -2.65
N ALA A 123 -1.24 -3.21 -3.37
CA ALA A 123 0.11 -3.05 -2.85
C ALA A 123 0.17 -2.26 -1.54
N PHE A 124 -0.68 -1.24 -1.39
CA PHE A 124 -0.76 -0.49 -0.13
C PHE A 124 -1.35 -1.30 1.02
N ALA A 125 -2.36 -2.14 0.78
CA ALA A 125 -2.91 -3.03 1.80
C ALA A 125 -1.88 -4.08 2.21
N ASP A 126 -1.22 -4.70 1.23
CA ASP A 126 -0.17 -5.69 1.47
C ASP A 126 1.02 -5.08 2.24
N PHE A 127 1.32 -3.79 2.02
CA PHE A 127 2.32 -3.06 2.80
C PHE A 127 1.92 -2.92 4.28
N LEU A 128 0.65 -2.59 4.58
CA LEU A 128 0.18 -2.50 5.97
C LEU A 128 0.33 -3.84 6.69
N ASP A 129 -0.04 -4.94 6.01
CA ASP A 129 0.12 -6.29 6.54
C ASP A 129 1.61 -6.63 6.75
N ALA A 130 2.47 -6.30 5.79
CA ALA A 130 3.91 -6.53 5.89
C ALA A 130 4.55 -5.76 7.05
N VAL A 131 4.15 -4.50 7.29
CA VAL A 131 4.60 -3.72 8.46
C VAL A 131 4.16 -4.37 9.76
N GLN A 132 2.89 -4.81 9.84
CA GLN A 132 2.36 -5.46 11.03
C GLN A 132 3.05 -6.81 11.34
N VAL A 133 3.42 -7.56 10.29
CA VAL A 133 4.19 -8.81 10.43
C VAL A 133 5.63 -8.52 10.86
N ALA A 134 6.29 -7.51 10.26
CA ALA A 134 7.68 -7.18 10.57
C ALA A 134 7.85 -6.54 11.95
N ASN A 135 6.87 -5.75 12.39
CA ASN A 135 6.83 -5.15 13.73
C ASN A 135 5.43 -5.30 14.34
N PRO A 136 5.19 -6.36 15.13
CA PRO A 136 3.91 -6.56 15.80
C PRO A 136 3.51 -5.44 16.78
N GLN A 137 4.49 -4.66 17.27
CA GLN A 137 4.26 -3.52 18.16
C GLN A 137 3.93 -2.22 17.41
N ALA A 138 4.02 -2.21 16.08
CA ALA A 138 3.68 -1.04 15.29
C ALA A 138 2.17 -0.76 15.36
N SER A 139 1.80 0.51 15.53
CA SER A 139 0.41 0.94 15.45
C SER A 139 0.02 1.12 13.97
N VAL A 140 -0.53 0.06 13.36
CA VAL A 140 -0.97 0.07 11.96
C VAL A 140 -2.49 0.24 11.89
N ARG A 141 -2.95 1.35 11.32
CA ARG A 141 -4.38 1.57 11.10
C ARG A 141 -4.87 0.69 9.95
N LYS A 142 -5.88 -0.15 10.23
CA LYS A 142 -6.51 -1.01 9.22
C LYS A 142 -7.02 -0.17 8.05
N PHE A 143 -6.78 -0.67 6.83
CA PHE A 143 -7.32 -0.05 5.63
C PHE A 143 -8.80 -0.43 5.48
N THR A 144 -9.69 0.54 5.71
CA THR A 144 -11.11 0.39 5.37
C THR A 144 -11.36 1.07 4.02
N ALA A 145 -11.70 0.26 3.01
CA ALA A 145 -12.01 0.71 1.65
C ALA A 145 -13.34 1.52 1.58
N PHE A 146 -14.18 1.44 2.61
CA PHE A 146 -15.56 1.97 2.62
C PHE A 146 -15.83 3.01 3.71
N THR A 147 -14.84 3.82 4.10
CA THR A 147 -15.11 4.95 5.00
C THR A 147 -15.26 6.22 4.18
N VAL A 148 -16.50 6.48 3.76
CA VAL A 148 -16.97 7.78 3.23
C VAL A 148 -16.95 8.79 4.38
#